data_AF-A0A7C1RSY1-F1
#
_entry.id   AF-A0A7C1RSY1-F1
#
_cell.length_a   1.000
_cell.length_b   1.000
_cell.length_c   1.000
_cell.angle_alpha   90.00
_cell.angle_beta   90.00
_cell.angle_gamma   90.00
#
_symmetry.space_group_name_H-M   'P 1'
#
loop_
_entity.id
_entity.type
_entity.pdbx_description
1 polymer ?
#
loop_
_entity_poly.entity_id
_entity_poly.type
_entity_poly.pdbx_seq_one_letter_code
_entity_poly.pdbx_strand_id
1 'polypeptide(L)'
;MARRTDELPELMISIFILREYYQNYSVYTTSIFSLQLEDYSYMIYLFKEERKLLDPFSLISEKAGLPPGTAVHVGEKIAERVRITLLDYDADHYELSEVDSPDVCFPYKDKPSVTWINIDGLHEAPVIEQIGTHFGIHPLIIEDILNTHQRPKMDIFENHIYIVLRMQSYNLETKQIDSEQLSIIFGKNYVLTFQEKEGDMFDPLRKRI
;
A
#
# COMPACT_ATOMS: atom_id res chain seq x y z
N MET A 1 7.93 39.55 -0.45
CA MET A 1 8.87 38.94 0.51
C MET A 1 8.47 37.48 0.63
N ALA A 2 9.16 36.60 -0.08
CA ALA A 2 8.81 35.19 -0.24
C ALA A 2 9.21 34.40 1.03
N ARG A 3 8.29 33.57 1.54
CA ARG A 3 8.60 32.46 2.44
C ARG A 3 8.06 31.19 1.79
N ARG A 4 8.97 30.34 1.31
CA ARG A 4 8.73 28.97 0.85
C ARG A 4 10.11 28.31 0.86
N THR A 5 10.32 27.34 1.74
CA THR A 5 11.33 26.25 1.62
C THR A 5 11.38 25.46 2.93
N ASP A 6 10.31 24.79 3.35
CA ASP A 6 10.40 23.78 4.43
C ASP A 6 9.46 22.55 4.20
N GLU A 7 8.57 22.58 3.20
CA GLU A 7 7.61 21.48 2.89
C GLU A 7 8.06 20.54 1.75
N LEU A 8 9.33 20.61 1.32
CA LEU A 8 9.78 19.98 0.06
C LEU A 8 10.07 18.47 0.09
N PRO A 9 10.44 17.79 1.20
CA PRO A 9 10.75 16.35 1.16
C PRO A 9 9.51 15.45 0.96
N GLU A 10 8.43 15.70 1.71
CA GLU A 10 7.20 14.88 1.70
C GLU A 10 6.47 14.95 0.34
N LEU A 11 6.39 16.15 -0.24
CA LEU A 11 5.83 16.37 -1.57
C LEU A 11 6.68 15.73 -2.66
N MET A 12 8.01 15.69 -2.51
CA MET A 12 8.90 15.06 -3.48
C MET A 12 8.78 13.54 -3.47
N ILE A 13 8.63 12.90 -2.30
CA ILE A 13 8.38 11.45 -2.21
C ILE A 13 6.99 11.11 -2.77
N SER A 14 5.97 11.89 -2.43
CA SER A 14 4.60 11.70 -2.95
C SER A 14 4.53 11.87 -4.47
N ILE A 15 5.14 12.94 -5.01
CA ILE A 15 5.25 13.18 -6.46
C ILE A 15 6.10 12.11 -7.13
N PHE A 16 7.15 11.61 -6.48
CA PHE A 16 8.02 10.60 -7.03
C PHE A 16 7.35 9.20 -7.06
N ILE A 17 6.64 8.80 -6.00
CA ILE A 17 5.86 7.55 -5.98
C ILE A 17 4.75 7.60 -7.04
N LEU A 18 4.02 8.72 -7.14
CA LEU A 18 3.04 8.92 -8.21
C LEU A 18 3.72 8.91 -9.59
N ARG A 19 4.89 9.55 -9.74
CA ARG A 19 5.64 9.57 -11.00
C ARG A 19 6.15 8.19 -11.40
N GLU A 20 6.71 7.39 -10.51
CA GLU A 20 7.18 6.03 -10.80
C GLU A 20 6.00 5.08 -11.09
N TYR A 21 4.87 5.24 -10.41
CA TYR A 21 3.61 4.57 -10.76
C TYR A 21 3.20 4.90 -12.21
N TYR A 22 3.22 6.17 -12.61
CA TYR A 22 2.86 6.58 -13.98
C TYR A 22 3.92 6.24 -15.04
N GLN A 23 5.22 6.29 -14.72
CA GLN A 23 6.31 6.00 -15.67
C GLN A 23 6.40 4.51 -16.01
N ASN A 24 6.17 3.62 -15.05
CA ASN A 24 6.04 2.19 -15.32
C ASN A 24 4.74 1.84 -16.10
N TYR A 25 3.73 2.70 -16.07
CA TYR A 25 2.53 2.61 -16.92
C TYR A 25 2.75 3.15 -18.35
N SER A 26 3.72 4.05 -18.57
CA SER A 26 3.87 4.79 -19.83
C SER A 26 4.47 3.99 -21.00
N VAL A 27 4.85 2.72 -20.83
CA VAL A 27 5.21 1.86 -21.96
C VAL A 27 3.95 1.24 -22.62
N TYR A 28 2.78 1.33 -21.99
CA TYR A 28 1.54 0.74 -22.52
C TYR A 28 0.45 1.75 -22.88
N THR A 29 0.59 3.03 -22.51
CA THR A 29 -0.48 4.02 -22.74
C THR A 29 -0.47 4.68 -24.12
N THR A 30 0.56 4.49 -24.95
CA THR A 30 0.59 5.10 -26.30
C THR A 30 0.12 4.16 -27.41
N SER A 31 -0.10 2.87 -27.13
CA SER A 31 -0.62 1.91 -28.13
C SER A 31 -2.05 1.42 -27.89
N ILE A 32 -2.70 1.82 -26.79
CA ILE A 32 -4.07 1.35 -26.47
C ILE A 32 -5.13 2.44 -26.74
N PHE A 33 -4.74 3.65 -27.17
CA PHE A 33 -5.69 4.73 -27.50
C PHE A 33 -6.11 4.83 -28.99
N SER A 34 -5.71 3.89 -29.85
CA SER A 34 -6.04 3.95 -31.29
C SER A 34 -6.39 2.60 -31.94
N LEU A 35 -7.05 1.70 -31.21
CA LEU A 35 -7.72 0.55 -31.84
C LEU A 35 -9.20 0.56 -31.46
N GLN A 36 -10.02 0.78 -32.49
CA GLN A 36 -11.46 0.96 -32.48
C GLN A 36 -12.25 -0.17 -31.79
N LEU A 37 -12.98 0.20 -30.74
CA LEU A 37 -14.43 0.04 -30.51
C LEU A 37 -15.24 -1.24 -30.88
N GLU A 38 -14.68 -2.36 -31.35
CA GLU A 38 -15.51 -3.53 -31.75
C GLU A 38 -15.40 -4.82 -30.93
N ASP A 39 -14.65 -4.90 -29.82
CA ASP A 39 -14.46 -6.20 -29.11
C ASP A 39 -14.78 -6.23 -27.60
N TYR A 40 -15.65 -5.33 -27.12
CA TYR A 40 -16.10 -5.35 -25.72
C TYR A 40 -17.05 -6.53 -25.40
N SER A 41 -17.68 -7.15 -26.39
CA SER A 41 -18.58 -8.30 -26.17
C SER A 41 -17.84 -9.56 -25.72
N TYR A 42 -16.62 -9.80 -26.22
CA TYR A 42 -15.79 -10.95 -25.81
C TYR A 42 -15.17 -10.76 -24.42
N MET A 43 -14.75 -9.54 -24.10
CA MET A 43 -14.26 -9.19 -22.76
C MET A 43 -15.36 -9.31 -21.69
N ILE A 44 -16.61 -8.93 -21.99
CA ILE A 44 -17.75 -9.13 -21.08
C ILE A 44 -18.08 -10.62 -20.92
N TYR A 45 -17.94 -11.43 -21.98
CA TYR A 45 -18.19 -12.87 -21.93
C TYR A 45 -17.19 -13.60 -21.04
N LEU A 46 -15.89 -13.32 -21.21
CA LEU A 46 -14.81 -13.86 -20.36
C LEU A 46 -14.97 -13.43 -18.89
N PHE A 47 -15.33 -12.16 -18.64
CA PHE A 47 -15.60 -11.67 -17.28
C PHE A 47 -16.82 -12.31 -16.61
N LYS A 48 -17.77 -12.83 -17.39
CA LYS A 48 -18.99 -13.48 -16.88
C LYS A 48 -18.79 -14.96 -16.56
N GLU A 49 -17.79 -15.59 -17.18
CA GLU A 49 -17.49 -17.02 -17.01
C GLU A 49 -16.62 -17.27 -15.77
N GLU A 50 -15.71 -16.35 -15.41
CA GLU A 50 -14.90 -16.43 -14.17
C GLU A 50 -15.68 -16.13 -12.88
N ARG A 51 -16.75 -15.33 -12.94
CA ARG A 51 -17.62 -15.06 -11.78
C ARG A 51 -18.43 -16.25 -11.29
N LYS A 52 -18.39 -17.40 -11.98
CA LYS A 52 -19.03 -18.63 -11.47
C LYS A 52 -18.20 -19.32 -10.38
N LEU A 53 -16.94 -18.93 -10.15
CA LEU A 53 -16.02 -19.68 -9.28
C LEU A 53 -15.68 -19.00 -7.95
N LEU A 54 -15.99 -17.72 -7.77
CA LEU A 54 -15.80 -17.02 -6.50
C LEU A 54 -17.14 -16.40 -6.10
N ASP A 55 -17.75 -16.94 -5.04
CA ASP A 55 -18.89 -16.30 -4.40
C ASP A 55 -18.39 -15.03 -3.68
N PRO A 56 -18.67 -13.81 -4.18
CA PRO A 56 -18.19 -12.58 -3.56
C PRO A 56 -18.79 -12.36 -2.16
N PHE A 57 -19.80 -13.15 -1.76
CA PHE A 57 -20.40 -13.10 -0.44
C PHE A 57 -19.69 -13.96 0.61
N SER A 58 -18.81 -14.90 0.22
CA SER A 58 -18.11 -15.75 1.18
C SER A 58 -17.05 -14.97 1.98
N LEU A 59 -16.33 -14.05 1.33
CA LEU A 59 -15.32 -13.18 1.96
C LEU A 59 -15.95 -12.09 2.86
N ILE A 60 -17.18 -11.67 2.54
CA ILE A 60 -17.94 -10.70 3.36
C ILE A 60 -18.39 -11.33 4.69
N SER A 61 -18.48 -12.66 4.75
CA SER A 61 -18.94 -13.40 5.93
C SER A 61 -18.07 -13.19 7.17
N GLU A 62 -16.76 -12.99 7.03
CA GLU A 62 -15.86 -12.87 8.19
C GLU A 62 -16.02 -11.54 8.94
N LYS A 63 -16.52 -10.50 8.27
CA LYS A 63 -16.71 -9.16 8.82
C LYS A 63 -18.16 -8.86 9.24
N ALA A 64 -19.10 -9.74 8.88
CA ALA A 64 -20.52 -9.50 9.08
C ALA A 64 -20.89 -9.46 10.58
N GLY A 65 -21.32 -8.27 11.05
CA GLY A 65 -21.79 -8.06 12.42
C GLY A 65 -20.72 -7.57 13.40
N LEU A 66 -19.49 -7.33 12.96
CA LEU A 66 -18.46 -6.69 13.79
C LEU A 66 -18.67 -5.17 13.87
N PRO A 67 -18.33 -4.53 15.00
CA PRO A 67 -18.32 -3.08 15.11
C PRO A 67 -17.36 -2.43 14.08
N PRO A 68 -17.67 -1.22 13.58
CA PRO A 68 -16.72 -0.44 12.80
C PRO A 68 -15.44 -0.18 13.60
N GLY A 69 -14.29 -0.25 12.93
CA GLY A 69 -12.95 -0.13 13.51
C GLY A 69 -12.34 -1.44 13.99
N THR A 70 -12.99 -2.59 13.77
CA THR A 70 -12.45 -3.89 14.16
C THR A 70 -11.39 -4.35 13.17
N ALA A 71 -10.18 -4.64 13.65
CA ALA A 71 -9.07 -5.06 12.81
C ALA A 71 -9.13 -6.56 12.53
N VAL A 72 -9.65 -6.91 11.36
CA VAL A 72 -9.67 -8.29 10.85
C VAL A 72 -9.15 -8.27 9.43
N HIS A 73 -8.18 -9.13 9.15
CA HIS A 73 -7.69 -9.35 7.79
C HIS A 73 -8.81 -9.98 6.95
N VAL A 74 -9.21 -9.29 5.89
CA VAL A 74 -10.19 -9.77 4.90
C VAL A 74 -9.52 -9.75 3.54
N GLY A 75 -9.10 -10.92 3.08
CA GLY A 75 -8.27 -11.11 1.90
C GLY A 75 -7.67 -12.51 1.84
N GLU A 76 -6.97 -12.83 0.76
CA GLU A 76 -6.21 -14.07 0.68
C GLU A 76 -4.93 -13.97 1.53
N LYS A 77 -4.61 -15.04 2.28
CA LYS A 77 -3.34 -15.13 3.00
C LYS A 77 -2.25 -15.57 2.04
N ILE A 78 -1.56 -14.60 1.45
CA ILE A 78 -0.57 -14.85 0.38
C ILE A 78 0.88 -14.81 0.92
N ALA A 79 1.11 -14.27 2.12
CA ALA A 79 2.44 -14.23 2.77
C ALA A 79 2.59 -15.29 3.88
N GLU A 80 3.78 -15.89 3.99
CA GLU A 80 4.10 -16.91 5.01
C GLU A 80 4.47 -16.32 6.39
N ARG A 81 4.99 -15.08 6.40
CA ARG A 81 5.36 -14.33 7.62
C ARG A 81 5.13 -12.85 7.41
N VAL A 82 4.96 -12.10 8.50
CA VAL A 82 5.02 -10.63 8.45
C VAL A 82 6.47 -10.19 8.50
N ARG A 83 6.86 -9.32 7.58
CA ARG A 83 8.18 -8.69 7.53
C ARG A 83 8.04 -7.20 7.74
N ILE A 84 8.88 -6.64 8.63
CA ILE A 84 8.94 -5.21 8.89
C ILE A 84 10.33 -4.72 8.48
N THR A 85 10.37 -3.82 7.51
CA THR A 85 11.60 -3.16 7.06
C THR A 85 11.58 -1.71 7.51
N LEU A 86 12.62 -1.29 8.22
CA LEU A 86 12.80 0.04 8.76
C LEU A 86 13.94 0.73 8.01
N LEU A 87 13.63 1.87 7.38
CA LEU A 87 14.57 2.76 6.74
C LEU A 87 14.50 4.14 7.43
N ASP A 88 15.58 4.62 8.00
CA ASP A 88 15.67 5.94 8.63
C ASP A 88 16.83 6.71 8.02
N TYR A 89 16.58 7.95 7.57
CA TYR A 89 17.59 8.71 6.87
C TYR A 89 17.42 10.23 7.01
N ASP A 90 18.54 10.93 6.87
CA ASP A 90 18.61 12.37 6.69
C ASP A 90 19.80 12.71 5.76
N ALA A 91 20.33 13.94 5.82
CA ALA A 91 21.44 14.35 4.97
C ALA A 91 22.78 13.68 5.32
N ASP A 92 22.95 13.24 6.56
CA ASP A 92 24.20 12.72 7.11
C ASP A 92 24.07 11.27 7.63
N HIS A 93 22.84 10.75 7.74
CA HIS A 93 22.50 9.44 8.28
C HIS A 93 21.67 8.60 7.31
N TYR A 94 21.97 7.30 7.27
CA TYR A 94 21.19 6.28 6.58
C TYR A 94 21.26 4.98 7.37
N GLU A 95 20.11 4.42 7.72
CA GLU A 95 19.95 3.14 8.41
C GLU A 95 18.86 2.32 7.72
N LEU A 96 19.18 1.09 7.31
CA LEU A 96 18.22 0.12 6.78
C LEU A 96 18.35 -1.19 7.55
N SER A 97 17.24 -1.68 8.11
CA SER A 97 17.19 -2.94 8.84
C SER A 97 15.85 -3.65 8.66
N GLU A 98 15.87 -4.98 8.75
CA GLU A 98 14.67 -5.80 8.99
C GLU A 98 14.54 -5.96 10.51
N VAL A 99 13.35 -5.75 11.06
CA VAL A 99 13.09 -5.82 12.51
C VAL A 99 12.08 -6.91 12.81
N ASP A 100 12.34 -7.63 13.91
CA ASP A 100 11.51 -8.78 14.30
C ASP A 100 10.24 -8.40 15.07
N SER A 101 10.13 -7.13 15.52
CA SER A 101 9.04 -6.70 16.39
C SER A 101 8.65 -5.24 16.13
N PRO A 102 7.33 -4.91 16.13
CA PRO A 102 6.85 -3.56 15.81
C PRO A 102 7.32 -2.50 16.81
N ASP A 103 7.59 -2.87 18.07
CA ASP A 103 8.05 -1.92 19.09
C ASP A 103 9.40 -1.28 18.79
N VAL A 104 10.23 -1.94 17.98
CA VAL A 104 11.51 -1.38 17.51
C VAL A 104 11.28 -0.11 16.67
N CYS A 105 10.15 -0.01 15.96
CA CYS A 105 9.81 1.14 15.13
C CYS A 105 9.27 2.33 15.95
N PHE A 106 8.81 2.10 17.19
CA PHE A 106 8.10 3.11 17.98
C PHE A 106 8.89 4.39 18.27
N PRO A 107 10.20 4.33 18.57
CA PRO A 107 11.01 5.53 18.79
C PRO A 107 11.16 6.41 17.54
N TYR A 108 10.97 5.85 16.35
CA TYR A 108 11.19 6.56 15.09
C TYR A 108 10.06 7.52 14.72
N LYS A 109 8.87 7.35 15.32
CA LYS A 109 7.70 8.20 15.09
C LYS A 109 7.99 9.70 15.29
N ASP A 110 8.79 10.03 16.32
CA ASP A 110 9.06 11.41 16.74
C ASP A 110 10.49 11.86 16.41
N LYS A 111 11.23 11.09 15.60
CA LYS A 111 12.57 11.48 15.13
C LYS A 111 12.49 12.66 14.14
N PRO A 112 13.54 13.49 14.07
CA PRO A 112 13.64 14.57 13.09
C PRO A 112 14.00 14.08 11.68
N SER A 113 14.62 12.90 11.57
CA SER A 113 14.92 12.19 10.31
C SER A 113 13.64 11.71 9.63
N VAL A 114 13.74 11.35 8.34
CA VAL A 114 12.64 10.71 7.63
C VAL A 114 12.71 9.21 7.86
N THR A 115 11.64 8.64 8.42
CA THR A 115 11.53 7.20 8.63
C THR A 115 10.49 6.57 7.71
N TRP A 116 10.90 5.59 6.92
CA TRP A 116 9.99 4.73 6.18
C TRP A 116 9.94 3.33 6.79
N ILE A 117 8.74 2.94 7.24
CA ILE A 117 8.45 1.61 7.75
C ILE A 117 7.59 0.88 6.72
N ASN A 118 8.12 -0.21 6.17
CA ASN A 118 7.41 -1.08 5.24
C ASN A 118 7.01 -2.38 5.93
N ILE A 119 5.73 -2.72 5.85
CA ILE A 119 5.15 -3.94 6.40
C ILE A 119 4.65 -4.79 5.24
N ASP A 120 5.25 -5.96 5.06
CA ASP A 120 4.80 -6.97 4.11
C ASP A 120 4.10 -8.09 4.88
N GLY A 121 2.93 -8.50 4.42
CA GLY A 121 2.09 -9.49 5.09
C GLY A 121 1.07 -8.85 6.03
N LEU A 122 -0.20 -8.86 5.62
CA LEU A 122 -1.30 -8.27 6.41
C LEU A 122 -2.09 -9.29 7.25
N HIS A 123 -1.67 -10.55 7.23
CA HIS A 123 -2.40 -11.65 7.87
C HIS A 123 -2.29 -11.65 9.40
N GLU A 124 -1.27 -11.01 9.98
CA GLU A 124 -1.16 -10.80 11.43
C GLU A 124 -1.71 -9.41 11.84
N ALA A 125 -3.03 -9.27 11.83
CA ALA A 125 -3.72 -8.04 12.24
C ALA A 125 -3.18 -7.37 13.52
N PRO A 126 -2.77 -8.11 14.59
CA PRO A 126 -2.22 -7.48 15.79
C PRO A 126 -0.94 -6.66 15.55
N VAL A 127 -0.10 -7.02 14.58
CA VAL A 127 1.11 -6.26 14.24
C VAL A 127 0.74 -4.92 13.60
N ILE A 128 -0.23 -4.95 12.67
CA ILE A 128 -0.74 -3.76 11.98
C ILE A 128 -1.45 -2.84 12.99
N GLU A 129 -2.24 -3.39 13.91
CA GLU A 129 -2.88 -2.63 14.99
C GLU A 129 -1.87 -1.95 15.91
N GLN A 130 -0.80 -2.65 16.31
CA GLN A 130 0.22 -2.10 17.20
C GLN A 130 0.94 -0.90 16.55
N ILE A 131 1.38 -1.05 15.29
CA ILE A 131 2.01 0.03 14.54
C ILE A 131 1.00 1.17 14.35
N GLY A 132 -0.20 0.88 13.84
CA GLY A 132 -1.22 1.89 13.59
C GLY A 132 -1.57 2.70 14.86
N THR A 133 -1.80 2.02 15.98
CA THR A 133 -2.13 2.66 17.26
C THR A 133 -1.00 3.54 17.75
N HIS A 134 0.25 3.06 17.72
CA HIS A 134 1.41 3.84 18.18
C HIS A 134 1.62 5.10 17.32
N PHE A 135 1.39 5.00 16.01
CA PHE A 135 1.48 6.12 15.07
C PHE A 135 0.23 7.01 15.06
N GLY A 136 -0.77 6.75 15.91
CA GLY A 136 -1.98 7.57 16.01
C GLY A 136 -2.90 7.46 14.80
N ILE A 137 -2.86 6.33 14.11
CA ILE A 137 -3.69 6.03 12.95
C ILE A 137 -5.09 5.66 13.41
N HIS A 138 -6.10 6.25 12.76
CA HIS A 138 -7.49 6.03 13.14
C HIS A 138 -7.89 4.55 12.92
N PRO A 139 -8.65 3.90 13.83
CA PRO A 139 -9.04 2.50 13.68
C PRO A 139 -9.73 2.14 12.36
N LEU A 140 -10.49 3.08 11.78
CA LEU A 140 -11.11 2.89 10.45
C LEU A 140 -10.07 2.76 9.31
N ILE A 141 -8.91 3.41 9.42
CA ILE A 141 -7.82 3.25 8.46
C ILE A 141 -7.16 1.89 8.64
N ILE A 142 -6.96 1.45 9.87
CA ILE A 142 -6.42 0.10 10.19
C ILE A 142 -7.35 -0.98 9.61
N GLU A 143 -8.66 -0.83 9.80
CA GLU A 143 -9.68 -1.69 9.20
C GLU A 143 -9.59 -1.69 7.66
N ASP A 144 -9.39 -0.53 7.04
CA ASP A 144 -9.25 -0.42 5.58
C ASP A 144 -7.95 -1.04 5.06
N ILE A 145 -6.84 -0.92 5.79
CA ILE A 145 -5.57 -1.56 5.48
C ILE A 145 -5.75 -3.08 5.45
N LEU A 146 -6.41 -3.64 6.46
CA LEU A 146 -6.62 -5.08 6.60
C LEU A 146 -7.68 -5.65 5.64
N ASN A 147 -8.55 -4.79 5.10
CA ASN A 147 -9.48 -5.15 4.06
C ASN A 147 -8.84 -4.97 2.67
N THR A 148 -8.33 -6.05 2.07
CA THR A 148 -7.54 -5.95 0.82
C THR A 148 -8.38 -5.79 -0.44
N HIS A 149 -9.70 -5.66 -0.30
CA HIS A 149 -10.65 -5.41 -1.38
C HIS A 149 -11.05 -3.93 -1.51
N GLN A 150 -10.33 -3.00 -0.88
CA GLN A 150 -10.62 -1.57 -1.02
C GLN A 150 -10.33 -1.08 -2.45
N ARG A 151 -11.10 -0.07 -2.85
CA ARG A 151 -10.85 0.67 -4.10
C ARG A 151 -9.77 1.72 -3.85
N PRO A 152 -8.96 2.06 -4.87
CA PRO A 152 -8.02 3.16 -4.75
C PRO A 152 -8.69 4.44 -4.29
N LYS A 153 -8.10 5.10 -3.29
CA LYS A 153 -8.63 6.31 -2.66
C LYS A 153 -7.51 7.11 -1.99
N MET A 154 -7.82 8.36 -1.64
CA MET A 154 -6.96 9.22 -0.85
C MET A 154 -7.82 9.99 0.14
N ASP A 155 -7.51 9.84 1.42
CA ASP A 155 -8.19 10.49 2.54
C ASP A 155 -7.18 11.38 3.28
N ILE A 156 -7.52 12.66 3.48
CA ILE A 156 -6.67 13.64 4.16
C ILE A 156 -7.16 13.80 5.60
N PHE A 157 -6.28 13.57 6.57
CA PHE A 157 -6.52 13.78 7.99
C PHE A 157 -5.67 14.94 8.51
N GLU A 158 -5.92 15.35 9.75
CA GLU A 158 -5.19 16.47 10.38
C GLU A 158 -3.68 16.21 10.47
N ASN A 159 -3.28 14.97 10.75
CA ASN A 159 -1.88 14.61 11.04
C ASN A 159 -1.21 13.72 9.98
N HIS A 160 -1.97 13.24 8.99
CA HIS A 160 -1.45 12.36 7.95
C HIS A 160 -2.36 12.31 6.72
N ILE A 161 -1.82 11.81 5.61
CA ILE A 161 -2.57 11.46 4.40
C ILE A 161 -2.58 9.93 4.29
N TYR A 162 -3.74 9.34 4.07
CA TYR A 162 -3.91 7.92 3.80
C TYR A 162 -4.23 7.71 2.32
N ILE A 163 -3.49 6.82 1.66
CA ILE A 163 -3.66 6.48 0.26
C ILE A 163 -3.78 4.97 0.11
N VAL A 164 -4.75 4.53 -0.69
CA VAL A 164 -4.87 3.14 -1.14
C VAL A 164 -4.63 3.10 -2.63
N LEU A 165 -3.72 2.24 -3.07
CA LEU A 165 -3.39 1.98 -4.47
C LEU A 165 -3.56 0.50 -4.79
N ARG A 166 -3.61 0.18 -6.09
CA ARG A 166 -3.57 -1.18 -6.60
C ARG A 166 -2.28 -1.37 -7.40
N MET A 167 -1.45 -2.30 -6.94
CA MET A 167 -0.32 -2.79 -7.70
C MET A 167 -0.81 -3.94 -8.57
N GLN A 168 -0.43 -3.93 -9.84
CA GLN A 168 -0.73 -5.00 -10.79
C GLN A 168 0.59 -5.62 -11.25
N SER A 169 0.71 -6.93 -11.10
CA SER A 169 1.89 -7.68 -11.56
C SER A 169 1.46 -8.82 -12.47
N TYR A 170 2.17 -9.01 -13.58
CA TYR A 170 1.91 -10.16 -14.44
C TYR A 170 2.65 -11.39 -13.91
N ASN A 171 1.90 -12.41 -13.53
CA ASN A 171 2.45 -13.66 -13.05
C ASN A 171 2.76 -14.57 -14.26
N LEU A 172 4.04 -14.83 -14.49
CA LEU A 172 4.50 -15.62 -15.64
C LEU A 172 4.10 -17.11 -15.55
N GLU A 173 3.93 -17.63 -14.34
CA GLU A 173 3.60 -19.04 -14.11
C GLU A 173 2.11 -19.30 -14.37
N THR A 174 1.25 -18.48 -13.77
CA THR A 174 -0.22 -18.60 -13.93
C THR A 174 -0.72 -17.93 -15.20
N LYS A 175 0.09 -17.07 -15.83
CA LYS A 175 -0.25 -16.21 -16.97
C LYS A 175 -1.39 -15.23 -16.68
N GLN A 176 -1.60 -14.88 -15.41
CA GLN A 176 -2.65 -13.98 -14.95
C GLN A 176 -2.07 -12.65 -14.46
N ILE A 177 -2.94 -11.65 -14.35
CA ILE A 177 -2.61 -10.38 -13.69
C ILE A 177 -3.02 -10.53 -12.22
N ASP A 178 -2.03 -10.54 -11.34
CA ASP A 178 -2.25 -10.46 -9.91
C ASP A 178 -2.46 -8.99 -9.54
N SER A 179 -3.40 -8.72 -8.64
CA SER A 179 -3.66 -7.38 -8.12
C SER A 179 -3.56 -7.35 -6.61
N GLU A 180 -2.68 -6.50 -6.12
CA GLU A 180 -2.37 -6.35 -4.71
C GLU A 180 -2.72 -4.94 -4.24
N GLN A 181 -3.25 -4.83 -3.03
CA GLN A 181 -3.47 -3.57 -2.36
C GLN A 181 -2.17 -3.04 -1.73
N LEU A 182 -1.86 -1.79 -2.03
CA LEU A 182 -0.80 -1.03 -1.37
C LEU A 182 -1.46 0.10 -0.58
N SER A 183 -1.32 0.05 0.74
CA SER A 183 -1.75 1.14 1.62
C SER A 183 -0.55 1.97 2.04
N ILE A 184 -0.65 3.29 1.94
CA ILE A 184 0.40 4.24 2.28
C ILE A 184 -0.15 5.28 3.24
N ILE A 185 0.59 5.54 4.32
CA ILE A 185 0.32 6.66 5.23
C ILE A 185 1.52 7.59 5.21
N PHE A 186 1.30 8.84 4.82
CA PHE A 186 2.27 9.92 4.93
C PHE A 186 1.97 10.72 6.19
N GLY A 187 2.84 10.60 7.20
CA GLY A 187 2.87 11.49 8.34
C GLY A 187 3.91 12.59 8.16
N LYS A 188 4.16 13.35 9.22
CA LYS A 188 5.11 14.48 9.22
C LYS A 188 6.54 14.06 8.84
N ASN A 189 7.10 13.09 9.54
CA ASN A 189 8.48 12.64 9.31
C ASN A 189 8.53 11.14 9.02
N TYR A 190 7.40 10.54 8.68
CA TYR A 190 7.33 9.11 8.46
C TYR A 190 6.44 8.73 7.28
N VAL A 191 6.78 7.61 6.66
CA VAL A 191 5.97 6.91 5.67
C VAL A 191 5.72 5.50 6.19
N LEU A 192 4.46 5.08 6.26
CA LEU A 192 4.11 3.69 6.52
C LEU A 192 3.58 3.08 5.23
N THR A 193 4.11 1.93 4.82
CA THR A 193 3.57 1.15 3.70
C THR A 193 3.13 -0.22 4.19
N PHE A 194 1.96 -0.66 3.74
CA PHE A 194 1.38 -1.96 4.10
C PHE A 194 1.03 -2.71 2.82
N GLN A 195 1.55 -3.93 2.69
CA GLN A 195 1.48 -4.78 1.51
C GLN A 195 1.05 -6.20 1.87
N GLU A 196 0.38 -6.89 0.95
CA GLU A 196 -0.14 -8.24 1.17
C GLU A 196 0.97 -9.29 1.16
N LYS A 197 2.00 -9.10 0.33
CA LYS A 197 3.12 -10.01 0.17
C LYS A 197 4.44 -9.27 -0.10
N GLU A 198 5.52 -10.03 -0.05
CA GLU A 198 6.85 -9.54 -0.41
C GLU A 198 6.97 -9.33 -1.94
N GLY A 199 7.78 -8.35 -2.36
CA GLY A 199 8.16 -8.17 -3.76
C GLY A 199 7.58 -6.90 -4.39
N ASP A 200 7.94 -5.76 -3.83
CA ASP A 200 7.37 -4.47 -4.22
C ASP A 200 8.18 -3.71 -5.27
N MET A 201 7.55 -2.66 -5.81
CA MET A 201 8.13 -1.83 -6.86
C MET A 201 9.02 -0.71 -6.31
N PHE A 202 9.34 -0.69 -5.02
CA PHE A 202 10.04 0.43 -4.39
C PHE A 202 11.56 0.28 -4.31
N ASP A 203 12.13 -0.82 -4.78
CA ASP A 203 13.59 -1.00 -4.85
C ASP A 203 14.33 0.16 -5.55
N PRO A 204 13.83 0.73 -6.67
CA PRO A 204 14.45 1.90 -7.28
C PRO A 204 14.41 3.14 -6.38
N LEU A 205 13.37 3.28 -5.55
CA LEU A 205 13.27 4.38 -4.58
C LEU A 205 14.28 4.17 -3.44
N ARG A 206 14.35 2.97 -2.87
CA ARG A 206 15.33 2.62 -1.82
C ARG A 206 16.77 2.87 -2.24
N LYS A 207 17.11 2.62 -3.52
CA LYS A 207 18.45 2.86 -4.07
C LYS A 207 18.81 4.33 -4.30
N ARG A 208 17.83 5.23 -4.27
CA ARG A 208 18.03 6.67 -4.51
C ARG A 208 18.19 7.48 -3.23
N ILE A 209 17.74 6.92 -2.12
CA ILE A 209 17.96 7.42 -0.77
C ILE A 209 19.42 7.14 -0.41
#